data_AF-A0A2S7MXC3-F1
#
_entry.id   AF-A0A2S7MXC3-F1
#
_cell.length_a   1.000
_cell.length_b   1.000
_cell.length_c   1.000
_cell.angle_alpha   90.00
_cell.angle_beta   90.00
_cell.angle_gamma   90.00
#
_symmetry.space_group_name_H-M   'P 1'
#
loop_
_entity.id
_entity.type
_entity.pdbx_description
1 polymer ?
#
loop_
_entity_poly.entity_id
_entity_poly.type
_entity_poly.pdbx_seq_one_letter_code
_entity_poly.pdbx_strand_id
1 'polypeptide(L)'
;MTEIFLDEEIDKQEFVDMINALYKQDCYIYTIIPEWEIDLLNQLSDDFILIKKVKFPLIRIFPRTTGFVGFVKDSKKQYIFEFYLRSTTMDFLIFSEVDVGQHLNKINKKNIDIYQIFEANKIPHITIGPDGQWLNIIEY
;
A
#
# COMPACT_ATOMS: atom_id res chain seq x y z
N MET A 1 17.89 -4.19 -2.77
CA MET A 1 16.91 -3.12 -3.03
C MET A 1 17.23 -2.56 -4.41
N THR A 2 16.23 -2.55 -5.28
CA THR A 2 16.34 -2.01 -6.64
C THR A 2 15.33 -0.88 -6.78
N GLU A 3 15.75 0.25 -7.36
CA GLU A 3 14.89 1.39 -7.62
C GLU A 3 14.51 1.43 -9.10
N ILE A 4 13.22 1.56 -9.40
CA ILE A 4 12.72 1.77 -10.77
C ILE A 4 12.07 3.15 -10.84
N PHE A 5 12.66 4.05 -11.59
CA PHE A 5 12.08 5.37 -11.86
C PHE A 5 10.82 5.23 -12.71
N LEU A 6 9.79 5.98 -12.31
CA LEU A 6 8.54 6.08 -13.03
C LEU A 6 8.59 7.31 -13.93
N ASP A 7 7.98 7.19 -15.10
CA ASP A 7 7.76 8.35 -15.96
C ASP A 7 6.78 9.31 -15.26
N GLU A 8 7.00 10.62 -15.39
CA GLU A 8 6.11 11.64 -14.83
C GLU A 8 4.71 11.54 -15.44
N GLU A 9 4.60 11.07 -16.69
CA GLU A 9 3.34 10.89 -17.41
C GLU A 9 2.90 9.43 -17.49
N ILE A 10 3.42 8.54 -16.62
CA ILE A 10 3.10 7.11 -16.66
C ILE A 10 1.59 6.87 -16.61
N ASP A 11 1.08 6.15 -17.60
CA ASP A 11 -0.34 5.83 -17.66
C ASP A 11 -0.70 4.59 -16.82
N LYS A 12 -2.00 4.36 -16.65
CA LYS A 12 -2.51 3.23 -15.88
C LYS A 12 -2.03 1.88 -16.40
N GLN A 13 -2.06 1.70 -17.72
CA GLN A 13 -1.71 0.43 -18.35
C GLN A 13 -0.22 0.17 -18.24
N GLU A 14 0.61 1.18 -18.49
CA GLU A 14 2.07 1.11 -18.34
C GLU A 14 2.47 0.74 -16.90
N PHE A 15 1.85 1.39 -15.91
CA PHE A 15 2.10 1.06 -14.50
C PHE A 15 1.67 -0.37 -14.17
N VAL A 16 0.49 -0.79 -14.64
CA VAL A 16 -0.02 -2.15 -14.40
C VAL A 16 0.88 -3.20 -15.05
N ASP A 17 1.37 -2.94 -16.26
CA ASP A 17 2.28 -3.84 -16.98
C ASP A 17 3.63 -3.96 -16.28
N MET A 18 4.14 -2.86 -15.73
CA MET A 18 5.34 -2.87 -14.88
C MET A 18 5.14 -3.75 -13.64
N ILE A 19 4.03 -3.59 -12.92
CA ILE A 19 3.74 -4.43 -11.76
C ILE A 19 3.49 -5.89 -12.17
N ASN A 20 2.89 -6.16 -13.34
CA ASN A 20 2.73 -7.53 -13.86
C ASN A 20 4.06 -8.20 -14.22
N ALA A 21 5.04 -7.45 -14.68
CA ALA A 21 6.38 -7.96 -14.97
C ALA A 21 7.09 -8.43 -13.69
N LEU A 22 6.84 -7.74 -12.57
CA LEU A 22 7.38 -8.06 -11.25
C LEU A 22 6.57 -9.16 -10.55
N TYR A 23 5.25 -8.98 -10.49
CA TYR A 23 4.30 -9.84 -9.79
C TYR A 23 3.33 -10.50 -10.76
N LYS A 24 3.61 -11.76 -11.08
CA LYS A 24 2.87 -12.52 -12.10
C LYS A 24 1.54 -13.05 -11.61
N GLN A 25 1.33 -13.10 -10.29
CA GLN A 25 0.14 -13.69 -9.69
C GLN A 25 -0.67 -12.63 -8.91
N ASP A 26 -1.13 -13.01 -7.72
CA ASP A 26 -1.87 -12.15 -6.80
C ASP A 26 -1.01 -10.96 -6.35
N CYS A 27 -1.64 -9.79 -6.23
CA CYS A 27 -1.02 -8.61 -5.67
C CYS A 27 -1.84 -8.17 -4.45
N TYR A 28 -1.24 -8.22 -3.27
CA TYR A 28 -1.82 -7.71 -2.05
C TYR A 28 -1.37 -6.27 -1.83
N ILE A 29 -2.32 -5.37 -1.62
CA ILE A 29 -2.09 -3.96 -1.37
C ILE A 29 -2.35 -3.68 0.11
N TYR A 30 -1.30 -3.34 0.85
CA TYR A 30 -1.36 -3.02 2.27
C TYR A 30 -1.26 -1.52 2.48
N THR A 31 -2.11 -0.98 3.35
CA THR A 31 -2.15 0.47 3.57
C THR A 31 -2.84 0.86 4.88
N ILE A 32 -2.74 2.15 5.23
CA ILE A 32 -3.62 2.82 6.18
C ILE A 32 -4.43 3.89 5.45
N ILE A 33 -5.71 3.61 5.22
CA ILE A 33 -6.62 4.56 4.53
C ILE A 33 -7.15 5.59 5.54
N PRO A 34 -6.90 6.89 5.37
CA PRO A 34 -7.49 7.92 6.22
C PRO A 34 -9.01 7.97 6.09
N GLU A 35 -9.72 8.34 7.17
CA GLU A 35 -11.20 8.36 7.13
C GLU A 35 -11.82 9.40 6.19
N TRP A 36 -11.03 10.37 5.74
CA TRP A 36 -11.45 11.37 4.77
C TRP A 36 -11.32 10.90 3.30
N GLU A 37 -10.60 9.80 3.03
CA GLU A 37 -10.54 9.15 1.70
C GLU A 37 -11.83 8.35 1.42
N ILE A 38 -12.97 9.03 1.50
CA ILE A 38 -14.31 8.42 1.41
C ILE A 38 -14.52 7.78 0.03
N ASP A 39 -14.04 8.42 -1.03
CA ASP A 39 -14.20 7.91 -2.41
C ASP A 39 -13.46 6.58 -2.59
N LEU A 40 -12.22 6.49 -2.10
CA LEU A 40 -11.46 5.24 -2.13
C LEU A 40 -12.11 4.16 -1.26
N LEU A 41 -12.57 4.51 -0.06
CA LEU A 41 -13.26 3.56 0.83
C LEU A 41 -14.55 3.02 0.20
N ASN A 42 -15.32 3.86 -0.48
CA ASN A 42 -16.52 3.45 -1.20
C ASN A 42 -16.19 2.56 -2.40
N GLN A 43 -15.14 2.90 -3.16
CA GLN A 43 -14.69 2.11 -4.30
C GLN A 43 -14.22 0.71 -3.88
N LEU A 44 -13.65 0.57 -2.69
CA LEU A 44 -13.12 -0.68 -2.17
C LEU A 44 -14.07 -1.43 -1.22
N SER A 45 -15.34 -0.99 -1.05
CA SER A 45 -16.20 -1.47 0.05
C SER A 45 -16.30 -2.98 0.18
N ASP A 46 -16.31 -3.68 -0.97
CA ASP A 46 -16.51 -5.12 -1.03
C ASP A 46 -15.19 -5.90 -1.03
N ASP A 47 -14.07 -5.23 -1.33
CA ASP A 47 -12.75 -5.84 -1.52
C ASP A 47 -11.74 -5.47 -0.42
N PHE A 48 -11.98 -4.42 0.34
CA PHE A 48 -11.11 -3.97 1.42
C PHE A 48 -11.32 -4.80 2.69
N ILE A 49 -10.29 -5.56 3.06
CA ILE A 49 -10.27 -6.31 4.30
C ILE A 49 -9.80 -5.38 5.42
N LEU A 50 -10.78 -4.82 6.14
CA LEU A 50 -10.53 -4.01 7.32
C LEU A 50 -10.03 -4.90 8.48
N ILE A 51 -8.82 -4.63 8.94
CA ILE A 51 -8.27 -5.30 10.12
C ILE A 51 -8.56 -4.52 11.39
N LYS A 52 -8.32 -3.21 11.38
CA LYS A 52 -8.57 -2.37 12.55
C LYS A 52 -8.68 -0.89 12.23
N LYS A 53 -9.35 -0.17 13.11
CA LYS A 53 -9.43 1.30 13.11
C LYS A 53 -8.41 1.89 14.09
N VAL A 54 -7.60 2.86 13.66
CA VAL A 54 -6.56 3.50 14.49
C VAL A 54 -6.83 4.98 14.71
N LYS A 55 -7.13 5.37 15.96
CA LYS A 55 -7.45 6.76 16.37
C LYS A 55 -6.24 7.54 16.90
N PHE A 56 -5.11 7.45 16.20
CA PHE A 56 -3.92 8.23 16.57
C PHE A 56 -3.45 9.00 15.34
N PRO A 57 -2.90 10.21 15.51
CA PRO A 57 -2.51 11.03 14.38
C PRO A 57 -1.51 10.25 13.53
N LEU A 58 -1.89 9.92 12.30
CA LEU A 58 -0.95 9.52 11.26
C LEU A 58 0.01 10.70 11.13
N ILE A 59 1.22 10.55 11.65
CA ILE A 59 2.12 11.69 11.91
C ILE A 59 2.50 12.38 10.59
N ARG A 60 2.46 11.63 9.48
CA ARG A 60 2.84 12.08 8.15
C ARG A 60 1.64 12.53 7.29
N ILE A 61 0.40 12.28 7.71
CA ILE A 61 -0.81 12.70 6.98
C ILE A 61 -1.51 13.86 7.71
N PHE A 62 -1.92 14.86 6.93
CA PHE A 62 -2.78 15.96 7.38
C PHE A 62 -4.09 15.95 6.57
N PRO A 63 -5.28 16.06 7.20
CA PRO A 63 -5.52 16.23 8.63
C PRO A 63 -5.24 14.97 9.45
N ARG A 64 -4.90 15.16 10.73
CA ARG A 64 -4.67 14.08 11.70
C ARG A 64 -6.00 13.40 12.05
N THR A 65 -6.40 12.42 11.26
CA THR A 65 -7.68 11.74 11.38
C THR A 65 -7.53 10.28 11.82
N THR A 66 -8.66 9.61 12.00
CA THR A 66 -8.66 8.16 12.13
C THR A 66 -8.16 7.52 10.82
N GLY A 67 -7.37 6.45 10.93
CA GLY A 67 -7.00 5.58 9.81
C GLY A 67 -7.64 4.20 9.91
N PHE A 68 -7.82 3.58 8.75
CA PHE A 68 -8.28 2.20 8.58
C PHE A 68 -7.12 1.35 8.10
N VAL A 69 -6.62 0.48 8.97
CA VAL A 69 -5.56 -0.47 8.62
C VAL A 69 -6.21 -1.69 8.00
N GLY A 70 -5.76 -2.04 6.81
CA GLY A 70 -6.29 -3.18 6.08
C GLY A 70 -5.50 -3.43 4.81
N PHE A 71 -6.08 -4.27 3.97
CA PHE A 71 -5.48 -4.62 2.70
C PHE A 71 -6.53 -5.02 1.67
N VAL A 72 -6.12 -5.02 0.41
CA VAL A 72 -6.91 -5.51 -0.73
C VAL A 72 -6.16 -6.67 -1.36
N LYS A 73 -6.86 -7.75 -1.71
CA LYS A 73 -6.34 -8.78 -2.60
C LYS A 73 -6.67 -8.39 -4.04
N ASP A 74 -5.73 -7.76 -4.72
CA ASP A 74 -5.92 -7.21 -6.08
C ASP A 74 -5.34 -8.14 -7.16
N SER A 75 -5.90 -9.34 -7.29
CA SER A 75 -5.46 -10.33 -8.30
C SER A 75 -5.54 -9.84 -9.74
N LYS A 76 -6.45 -8.91 -10.02
CA LYS A 76 -6.63 -8.29 -11.35
C LYS A 76 -5.84 -7.00 -11.53
N LYS A 77 -5.12 -6.55 -10.49
CA LYS A 77 -4.39 -5.28 -10.48
C LYS A 77 -5.26 -4.09 -10.90
N GLN A 78 -6.53 -4.11 -10.52
CA GLN A 78 -7.50 -3.08 -10.89
C GLN A 78 -7.39 -1.81 -10.03
N TYR A 79 -6.79 -1.94 -8.84
CA TYR A 79 -6.64 -0.89 -7.84
C TYR A 79 -5.22 -0.36 -7.68
N ILE A 80 -4.18 -1.12 -8.08
CA ILE A 80 -2.78 -0.71 -7.88
C ILE A 80 -2.46 0.71 -8.34
N PHE A 81 -3.01 1.14 -9.49
CA PHE A 81 -2.80 2.48 -10.02
C PHE A 81 -3.54 3.55 -9.21
N GLU A 82 -4.75 3.26 -8.73
CA GLU A 82 -5.51 4.18 -7.87
C GLU A 82 -4.80 4.43 -6.55
N PHE A 83 -4.18 3.39 -5.97
CA PHE A 83 -3.33 3.53 -4.79
C PHE A 83 -2.05 4.31 -5.10
N TYR A 84 -1.42 4.06 -6.24
CA TYR A 84 -0.26 4.81 -6.69
C TYR A 84 -0.53 6.33 -6.78
N LEU A 85 -1.66 6.72 -7.37
CA LEU A 85 -2.06 8.14 -7.47
C LEU A 85 -2.22 8.84 -6.12
N ARG A 86 -2.45 8.07 -5.04
CA ARG A 86 -2.63 8.56 -3.66
C ARG A 86 -1.39 8.34 -2.80
N SER A 87 -0.29 7.86 -3.37
CA SER A 87 0.94 7.54 -2.63
C SER A 87 1.55 8.73 -1.89
N THR A 88 1.29 9.96 -2.34
CA THR A 88 1.75 11.20 -1.71
C THR A 88 0.82 11.71 -0.61
N THR A 89 -0.43 11.22 -0.56
CA THR A 89 -1.47 11.65 0.39
C THR A 89 -1.82 10.56 1.41
N MET A 90 -1.35 9.34 1.21
CA MET A 90 -1.56 8.18 2.08
C MET A 90 -0.26 7.62 2.63
N ASP A 91 -0.27 7.19 3.89
CA ASP A 91 0.85 6.55 4.53
C ASP A 91 0.88 5.03 4.27
N PHE A 92 2.10 4.48 4.24
CA PHE A 92 2.37 3.04 4.29
C PHE A 92 1.76 2.24 3.14
N LEU A 93 2.03 2.62 1.90
CA LEU A 93 1.63 1.85 0.73
C LEU A 93 2.67 0.76 0.40
N ILE A 94 2.24 -0.51 0.44
CA ILE A 94 3.08 -1.68 0.16
C ILE A 94 2.33 -2.64 -0.76
N PHE A 95 3.02 -3.15 -1.78
CA PHE A 95 2.56 -4.24 -2.63
C PHE A 95 3.36 -5.51 -2.34
N SER A 96 2.71 -6.67 -2.39
CA SER A 96 3.36 -7.97 -2.14
C SER A 96 2.58 -9.11 -2.81
N GLU A 97 3.26 -10.16 -3.29
CA GLU A 97 2.59 -11.41 -3.72
C GLU A 97 2.22 -12.32 -2.54
N VAL A 98 2.78 -12.05 -1.35
CA VAL A 98 2.58 -12.85 -0.13
C VAL A 98 1.55 -12.19 0.77
N ASP A 99 0.58 -12.99 1.23
CA ASP A 99 -0.42 -12.55 2.21
C ASP A 99 0.18 -12.46 3.62
N VAL A 100 0.22 -11.24 4.15
CA VAL A 100 0.65 -10.93 5.53
C VAL A 100 -0.47 -10.38 6.40
N GLY A 101 -1.74 -10.47 5.97
CA GLY A 101 -2.88 -9.87 6.65
C GLY A 101 -2.98 -10.21 8.14
N GLN A 102 -2.64 -11.44 8.51
CA GLN A 102 -2.60 -11.89 9.91
C GLN A 102 -1.64 -11.09 10.80
N HIS A 103 -0.57 -10.53 10.23
CA HIS A 103 0.45 -9.78 10.96
C HIS A 103 0.04 -8.32 11.22
N LEU A 104 -0.90 -7.77 10.44
CA LEU A 104 -1.40 -6.39 10.59
C LEU A 104 -2.08 -6.14 11.94
N ASN A 105 -2.62 -7.19 12.57
CA ASN A 105 -3.19 -7.11 13.91
C ASN A 105 -2.19 -6.65 14.98
N LYS A 106 -0.88 -6.83 14.75
CA LYS A 106 0.18 -6.44 15.69
C LYS A 106 0.47 -4.94 15.69
N ILE A 107 0.04 -4.23 14.65
CA ILE A 107 0.23 -2.78 14.51
C ILE A 107 -0.44 -2.10 15.72
N ASN A 108 0.17 -1.08 16.29
CA ASN A 108 -0.41 -0.30 17.38
C ASN A 108 0.16 1.13 17.37
N LYS A 109 -0.20 1.97 18.36
CA LYS A 109 0.27 3.36 18.43
C LYS A 109 1.80 3.49 18.47
N LYS A 110 2.49 2.54 19.09
CA LYS A 110 3.95 2.54 19.25
C LYS A 110 4.66 1.89 18.07
N ASN A 111 3.96 1.05 17.31
CA ASN A 111 4.48 0.36 16.13
C ASN A 111 3.43 0.43 15.01
N ILE A 112 3.35 1.60 14.36
CA ILE A 112 2.40 1.83 13.27
C ILE A 112 2.98 1.46 11.90
N ASP A 113 4.30 1.27 11.85
CA ASP A 113 5.05 1.13 10.61
C ASP A 113 4.81 -0.25 9.99
N ILE A 114 4.02 -0.28 8.92
CA ILE A 114 3.69 -1.52 8.22
C ILE A 114 4.95 -2.10 7.55
N TYR A 115 5.91 -1.26 7.13
CA TYR A 115 7.14 -1.73 6.47
C TYR A 115 7.92 -2.69 7.37
N GLN A 116 7.96 -2.42 8.68
CA GLN A 116 8.65 -3.29 9.65
C GLN A 116 8.11 -4.73 9.68
N ILE A 117 6.83 -4.93 9.36
CA ILE A 117 6.28 -6.29 9.26
C ILE A 117 6.95 -7.05 8.13
N PHE A 118 7.16 -6.41 6.98
CA PHE A 118 7.79 -7.05 5.83
C PHE A 118 9.28 -7.29 6.05
N GLU A 119 9.98 -6.28 6.60
CA GLU A 119 11.41 -6.38 6.89
C GLU A 119 11.72 -7.47 7.93
N ALA A 120 10.99 -7.49 9.04
CA ALA A 120 11.24 -8.45 10.11
C ALA A 120 10.98 -9.91 9.69
N ASN A 121 10.07 -10.12 8.74
CA ASN A 121 9.72 -11.44 8.23
C ASN A 121 10.44 -11.78 6.91
N LYS A 122 11.32 -10.89 6.40
CA LYS A 122 12.03 -11.03 5.12
C LYS A 122 11.09 -11.34 3.95
N ILE A 123 9.98 -10.60 3.88
CA ILE A 123 8.97 -10.80 2.85
C ILE A 123 9.25 -9.85 1.69
N PRO A 124 9.46 -10.36 0.46
CA PRO A 124 9.64 -9.52 -0.71
C PRO A 124 8.44 -8.61 -0.91
N HIS A 125 8.69 -7.33 -1.18
CA HIS A 125 7.64 -6.34 -1.32
C HIS A 125 8.10 -5.15 -2.16
N ILE A 126 7.12 -4.40 -2.68
CA ILE A 126 7.34 -3.14 -3.37
C ILE A 126 6.77 -2.01 -2.52
N THR A 127 7.51 -0.91 -2.43
CA THR A 127 7.03 0.35 -1.85
C THR A 127 7.16 1.45 -2.90
N ILE A 128 6.44 2.55 -2.70
CA ILE A 128 6.54 3.74 -3.55
C ILE A 128 7.41 4.78 -2.83
N GLY A 129 8.30 5.43 -3.58
CA GLY A 129 9.11 6.54 -3.08
C GLY A 129 8.26 7.69 -2.54
N PRO A 130 8.81 8.55 -1.66
CA PRO A 130 8.04 9.60 -0.97
C PRO A 130 7.24 10.53 -1.88
N ASP A 131 7.77 10.80 -3.08
CA ASP A 131 7.17 11.72 -4.05
C ASP A 131 6.45 10.98 -5.19
N GLY A 132 6.26 9.66 -5.08
CA GLY A 132 5.63 8.85 -6.13
C GLY A 132 6.50 8.61 -7.37
N GLN A 133 7.75 9.08 -7.39
CA GLN A 133 8.59 9.10 -8.59
C GLN A 133 9.32 7.79 -8.90
N TRP A 134 9.35 6.83 -7.96
CA TRP A 134 9.99 5.54 -8.19
C TRP A 134 9.35 4.44 -7.34
N LEU A 135 9.55 3.21 -7.77
CA LEU A 135 9.27 1.99 -7.01
C LEU A 135 10.54 1.51 -6.33
N ASN A 136 10.45 1.15 -5.04
CA ASN A 136 11.49 0.39 -4.36
C ASN A 136 11.11 -1.08 -4.38
N ILE A 137 11.96 -1.93 -4.93
CA ILE A 137 11.80 -3.38 -4.96
C ILE A 137 12.72 -3.99 -3.92
N ILE A 138 12.13 -4.64 -2.92
CA ILE A 138 12.84 -5.31 -1.84
C ILE A 138 12.74 -6.83 -2.03
N GLU A 139 13.90 -7.47 -2.15
CA GLU A 139 14.08 -8.92 -2.30
C GLU A 139 14.99 -9.43 -1.16
N TYR A 140 14.88 -10.72 -0.82
CA TYR A 140 15.60 -11.36 0.30
C TYR A 140 16.24 -12.69 -0.09
#